data_AF-A0A2G9NQ29-F1
#
_entry.id   AF-A0A2G9NQ29-F1
#
_cell.length_a   1.000
_cell.length_b   1.000
_cell.length_c   1.000
_cell.angle_alpha   90.00
_cell.angle_beta   90.00
_cell.angle_gamma   90.00
#
_symmetry.space_group_name_H-M   'P 1'
#
loop_
_entity.id
_entity.type
_entity.pdbx_description
1 polymer ?
#
loop_
_entity_poly.entity_id
_entity_poly.type
_entity_poly.pdbx_seq_one_letter_code
_entity_poly.pdbx_strand_id
1 'polypeptide(L)'
;MFKKKILGMIFISLSIILSLSSFTITGAVIGNSLSNYLGFIQVIFLIVGLILMASRNRNYAQEALDSGRTIDRFSDMERIAKKMDYTLVKGYREGTRIYKKGETNPLTVIPNHRTITKGTSTSILKRLAEGESNFRRR
;
A
#
# COMPACT_ATOMS: atom_id res chain seq x y z
N MET A 1 4.36 0.45 -7.76
CA MET A 1 5.05 0.25 -6.46
C MET A 1 6.52 0.59 -6.54
N PHE A 2 7.27 0.04 -7.52
CA PHE A 2 8.67 0.41 -7.81
C PHE A 2 8.85 1.93 -8.00
N LYS A 3 7.93 2.56 -8.75
CA LYS A 3 7.93 4.01 -9.00
C LYS A 3 7.93 4.88 -7.73
N LYS A 4 7.18 4.53 -6.67
CA LYS A 4 7.12 5.31 -5.41
C LYS A 4 8.41 5.19 -4.59
N LYS A 5 9.00 4.00 -4.53
CA LYS A 5 10.29 3.76 -3.86
C LYS A 5 11.46 4.43 -4.61
N ILE A 6 11.45 4.36 -5.94
CA ILE A 6 12.42 5.08 -6.78
C ILE A 6 12.29 6.59 -6.56
N LEU A 7 11.06 7.12 -6.57
CA LEU A 7 10.84 8.54 -6.32
C LEU A 7 11.31 8.95 -4.91
N GLY A 8 11.05 8.13 -3.90
CA GLY A 8 11.57 8.33 -2.54
C GLY A 8 13.11 8.35 -2.49
N MET A 9 13.78 7.42 -3.18
CA MET A 9 15.23 7.43 -3.31
C MET A 9 15.73 8.70 -4.02
N ILE A 10 15.08 9.12 -5.11
CA ILE A 10 15.43 10.36 -5.82
C ILE A 10 15.34 11.56 -4.87
N PHE A 11 14.27 11.68 -4.08
CA PHE A 11 14.12 12.78 -3.12
C PHE A 11 15.20 12.78 -2.03
N ILE A 12 15.57 11.60 -1.52
CA ILE A 12 16.67 11.46 -0.54
C ILE A 12 18.01 11.84 -1.19
N SER A 13 18.29 11.37 -2.40
CA SER A 13 19.50 11.74 -3.15
C SER A 13 19.58 13.24 -3.41
N LEU A 14 18.46 13.87 -3.79
CA LEU A 14 18.38 15.31 -4.03
C LEU A 14 18.67 16.09 -2.74
N SER A 15 18.16 15.62 -1.59
CA SER A 15 18.47 16.20 -0.27
C SER A 15 19.96 16.12 0.05
N ILE A 16 20.63 15.02 -0.27
CA ILE A 16 22.08 14.86 -0.02
C ILE A 16 22.90 15.80 -0.92
N ILE A 17 22.53 15.91 -2.20
CA ILE A 17 23.17 16.82 -3.16
C ILE A 17 23.00 18.27 -2.71
N LEU A 18 21.80 18.66 -2.28
CA LEU A 18 21.53 19.99 -1.72
C LEU A 18 22.39 20.26 -0.48
N SER A 19 22.55 19.27 0.41
CA SER A 19 23.43 19.38 1.57
C SER A 19 24.88 19.67 1.16
N LEU A 20 25.42 18.95 0.16
CA LEU A 20 26.79 19.14 -0.34
C LEU A 20 26.98 20.48 -1.06
N SER A 21 25.96 20.93 -1.80
CA SER A 21 25.96 22.26 -2.44
C SER A 21 25.91 23.40 -1.42
N SER A 22 25.26 23.17 -0.27
CA SER A 22 25.20 24.16 0.81
C SER A 22 26.58 24.43 1.41
N PHE A 23 27.43 23.40 1.55
CA PHE A 23 28.81 23.54 2.04
C PHE A 23 29.72 24.33 1.07
N THR A 24 29.53 24.15 -0.24
CA THR A 24 30.30 24.91 -1.25
C THR A 24 29.82 26.35 -1.37
N ILE A 25 28.51 26.61 -1.21
CA ILE A 25 27.95 27.97 -1.18
C ILE A 25 28.40 28.73 0.07
N THR A 26 28.54 28.10 1.25
CA THR A 26 29.11 28.79 2.42
C THR A 26 30.55 29.30 2.23
N GLY A 27 31.31 28.75 1.27
CA GLY A 27 32.64 29.27 0.89
C GLY A 27 32.61 30.44 -0.09
N ALA A 28 31.49 30.65 -0.80
CA ALA A 28 31.28 31.76 -1.72
C ALA A 28 30.18 32.66 -1.14
N VAL A 29 30.57 33.77 -0.51
CA VAL A 29 29.72 34.75 0.21
C VAL A 29 28.40 35.07 -0.52
N ILE A 30 27.40 34.22 -0.34
CA ILE A 30 26.03 34.40 -0.84
C ILE A 30 25.17 34.45 0.41
N GLY A 31 24.47 35.58 0.57
CA GLY A 31 23.91 36.03 1.84
C GLY A 31 23.06 34.99 2.59
N ASN A 32 23.09 35.06 3.92
CA ASN A 32 22.38 34.21 4.89
C ASN A 32 20.94 33.83 4.52
N SER A 33 20.26 34.62 3.71
CA SER A 33 18.90 34.33 3.22
C SER A 33 18.86 33.10 2.29
N LEU A 34 19.81 32.96 1.36
CA LEU A 34 19.78 31.88 0.36
C LEU A 34 20.11 30.51 0.97
N SER A 35 21.05 30.48 1.92
CA SER A 35 21.40 29.25 2.65
C SER A 35 20.23 28.73 3.51
N ASN A 36 19.46 29.65 4.12
CA ASN A 36 18.27 29.28 4.90
C ASN A 36 17.15 28.68 4.04
N TYR A 37 16.88 29.22 2.84
CA TYR A 37 15.87 28.65 1.94
C TYR A 37 16.27 27.26 1.41
N LEU A 38 17.55 27.08 1.04
CA LEU A 38 18.05 25.78 0.58
C LEU A 38 18.00 24.72 1.68
N GLY A 39 18.33 25.08 2.92
CA GLY A 39 18.20 24.20 4.09
C GLY A 39 16.75 23.78 4.35
N PHE A 40 15.79 24.69 4.21
CA PHE A 40 14.37 24.36 4.38
C PHE A 40 13.87 23.40 3.29
N ILE A 41 14.27 23.64 2.03
CA ILE A 41 13.93 22.76 0.89
C ILE A 41 14.55 21.37 1.08
N GLN A 42 15.79 21.28 1.57
CA GLN A 42 16.45 20.02 1.89
C GLN A 42 15.63 19.19 2.89
N VAL A 43 15.20 19.80 4.00
CA VAL A 43 14.40 19.14 5.03
C VAL A 43 13.07 18.63 4.47
N ILE A 44 12.40 19.43 3.62
CA ILE A 44 11.16 19.00 2.96
C ILE A 44 11.40 17.77 2.08
N PHE A 45 12.43 17.78 1.24
CA PHE A 45 12.74 16.64 0.38
C PHE A 45 13.11 15.39 1.17
N LEU A 46 13.84 15.54 2.27
CA LEU A 46 14.15 14.42 3.17
C LEU A 46 12.87 13.82 3.77
N ILE A 47 11.97 14.65 4.30
CA ILE A 47 10.72 14.21 4.93
C ILE A 47 9.84 13.50 3.90
N VAL A 48 9.66 14.09 2.71
CA VAL A 48 8.85 13.50 1.63
C VAL A 48 9.47 12.18 1.16
N GLY A 49 10.80 12.12 1.01
CA GLY A 49 11.53 10.90 0.66
C GLY A 49 11.33 9.78 1.68
N LEU A 50 11.45 10.11 2.97
CA LEU A 50 11.22 9.17 4.07
C LEU A 50 9.77 8.68 4.12
N ILE A 51 8.77 9.54 3.93
CA ILE A 51 7.35 9.15 3.90
C ILE A 51 7.08 8.21 2.72
N LEU A 52 7.60 8.53 1.53
CA LEU A 52 7.46 7.69 0.33
C LEU A 52 8.14 6.32 0.50
N MET A 53 9.25 6.27 1.23
CA MET A 53 9.98 5.04 1.53
C MET A 53 9.31 4.22 2.65
N ALA A 54 8.74 4.90 3.65
CA ALA A 54 8.04 4.32 4.81
C ALA A 54 6.61 3.88 4.50
N SER A 55 6.05 4.28 3.35
CA SER A 55 4.77 3.78 2.84
C SER A 55 4.83 2.27 2.58
N ARG A 56 4.75 1.46 3.65
CA ARG A 56 4.55 0.03 3.61
C ARG A 56 3.11 -0.24 3.20
N ASN A 57 2.93 -0.88 2.05
CA ASN A 57 1.68 -1.59 1.76
C ASN A 57 1.59 -2.76 2.74
N ARG A 58 0.85 -2.58 3.84
CA ARG A 58 0.55 -3.69 4.75
C ARG A 58 -0.37 -4.66 4.02
N ASN A 59 0.08 -5.90 3.87
CA ASN A 59 -0.77 -6.97 3.37
C ASN A 59 -1.59 -7.51 4.54
N TYR A 60 -2.73 -6.87 4.81
CA TYR A 60 -3.60 -7.22 5.93
C TYR A 60 -4.12 -8.66 5.86
N ALA A 61 -4.24 -9.24 4.66
CA ALA A 61 -4.62 -10.64 4.50
C ALA A 61 -3.48 -11.59 4.90
N GLN A 62 -2.23 -11.26 4.58
CA GLN A 62 -1.07 -12.02 5.05
C GLN A 62 -0.92 -11.92 6.58
N GLU A 63 -1.09 -10.72 7.13
CA GLU A 63 -1.05 -10.50 8.59
C GLU A 63 -2.14 -11.32 9.31
N ALA A 64 -3.33 -11.44 8.72
CA ALA A 64 -4.39 -12.29 9.25
C ALA A 64 -4.04 -13.79 9.19
N LEU A 65 -3.38 -14.25 8.11
CA LEU A 65 -2.90 -15.64 7.99
C LEU A 65 -1.82 -15.96 9.03
N ASP A 66 -0.84 -15.06 9.18
CA ASP A 66 0.28 -15.22 10.09
C ASP A 66 -0.16 -15.21 11.56
N SER A 67 -1.27 -14.51 11.86
CA SER A 67 -1.85 -14.47 13.21
C SER A 67 -2.49 -15.80 13.66
N GLY A 68 -2.71 -16.75 12.75
CA GLY A 68 -3.37 -18.04 13.03
C GLY A 68 -4.84 -17.93 13.44
N ARG A 69 -5.42 -16.72 13.48
CA ARG A 69 -6.82 -16.49 13.84
C ARG A 69 -7.73 -16.82 12.65
N THR A 70 -8.78 -17.59 12.91
CA THR A 70 -9.85 -17.82 11.94
C THR A 70 -10.77 -16.61 11.89
N ILE A 71 -11.00 -16.08 10.70
CA ILE A 71 -12.01 -15.06 10.46
C ILE A 71 -13.26 -15.80 10.00
N ASP A 72 -14.24 -15.92 10.88
CA ASP A 72 -15.50 -16.63 10.64
C ASP A 72 -16.61 -15.69 10.15
N ARG A 73 -16.48 -14.39 10.43
CA ARG A 73 -17.43 -13.34 10.05
C ARG A 73 -17.10 -12.69 8.71
N PHE A 74 -18.12 -12.57 7.87
CA PHE A 74 -18.06 -11.85 6.60
C PHE A 74 -17.61 -10.39 6.77
N SER A 75 -18.10 -9.70 7.80
CA SER A 75 -17.81 -8.28 8.06
C SER A 75 -16.32 -7.99 8.21
N ASP A 76 -15.58 -8.94 8.79
CA ASP A 76 -14.16 -8.79 9.07
C ASP A 76 -13.33 -9.07 7.81
N MET A 77 -13.75 -10.02 6.97
CA MET A 77 -13.15 -10.22 5.65
C MET A 77 -13.40 -9.04 4.71
N GLU A 78 -14.62 -8.49 4.71
CA GLU A 78 -14.94 -7.28 3.95
C GLU A 78 -14.05 -6.10 4.40
N ARG A 79 -13.79 -5.96 5.69
CA ARG A 79 -12.91 -4.92 6.22
C ARG A 79 -11.48 -5.07 5.73
N ILE A 80 -10.96 -6.30 5.71
CA ILE A 80 -9.61 -6.60 5.16
C ILE A 80 -9.56 -6.30 3.67
N ALA A 81 -10.56 -6.75 2.90
CA ALA A 81 -10.64 -6.49 1.46
C ALA A 81 -10.64 -4.98 1.17
N LYS A 82 -11.44 -4.18 1.88
CA LYS A 82 -11.47 -2.71 1.75
C LYS A 82 -10.12 -2.07 2.11
N LYS A 83 -9.47 -2.51 3.18
CA LYS A 83 -8.12 -2.05 3.57
C LYS A 83 -7.03 -2.37 2.54
N MET A 84 -7.29 -3.32 1.64
CA MET A 84 -6.40 -3.73 0.56
C MET A 84 -6.81 -3.13 -0.80
N ASP A 85 -7.64 -2.09 -0.79
CA ASP A 85 -8.15 -1.36 -1.96
C ASP A 85 -9.00 -2.22 -2.92
N TYR A 86 -9.66 -3.25 -2.40
CA TYR A 86 -10.63 -4.00 -3.19
C TYR A 86 -11.99 -3.28 -3.21
N THR A 87 -12.58 -3.21 -4.40
CA THR A 87 -13.89 -2.59 -4.66
C THR A 87 -14.94 -3.65 -4.96
N LEU A 88 -16.17 -3.43 -4.48
CA LEU A 88 -17.29 -4.32 -4.74
C LEU A 88 -17.75 -4.21 -6.20
N VAL A 89 -17.87 -5.34 -6.88
CA VAL A 89 -18.44 -5.41 -8.22
C VAL A 89 -19.95 -5.53 -8.12
N LYS A 90 -20.68 -4.60 -8.73
CA LYS A 90 -22.15 -4.61 -8.81
C LYS A 90 -22.62 -5.67 -9.82
N GLY A 91 -23.73 -6.35 -9.53
CA GLY A 91 -24.38 -7.27 -10.48
C GLY A 91 -24.16 -8.77 -10.27
N TYR A 92 -23.65 -9.21 -9.11
CA TYR A 92 -23.50 -10.63 -8.79
C TYR A 92 -24.59 -11.16 -7.85
N ARG A 93 -24.85 -12.48 -7.95
CA ARG A 93 -25.93 -13.21 -7.27
C ARG A 93 -26.05 -12.89 -5.78
N GLU A 94 -27.29 -12.87 -5.29
CA GLU A 94 -27.61 -12.73 -3.88
C GLU A 94 -26.86 -13.79 -3.05
N GLY A 95 -26.27 -13.34 -1.93
CA GLY A 95 -25.51 -14.19 -1.01
C GLY A 95 -23.99 -14.25 -1.24
N THR A 96 -23.46 -13.70 -2.34
CA THR A 96 -22.01 -13.76 -2.62
C THR A 96 -21.49 -12.42 -3.11
N ARG A 97 -20.53 -11.80 -2.40
CA ARG A 97 -19.94 -10.52 -2.81
C ARG A 97 -18.62 -10.74 -3.55
N ILE A 98 -18.48 -10.08 -4.69
CA ILE A 98 -17.29 -10.17 -5.54
C ILE A 98 -16.51 -8.86 -5.47
N TYR A 99 -15.21 -8.99 -5.25
CA TYR A 99 -14.30 -7.88 -5.03
C TYR A 99 -13.23 -7.85 -6.13
N LYS A 100 -12.93 -6.67 -6.68
CA LYS A 100 -11.87 -6.44 -7.67
C LYS A 100 -10.85 -5.43 -7.15
N LYS A 101 -9.58 -5.56 -7.55
CA LYS A 101 -8.50 -4.63 -7.18
C LYS A 101 -8.07 -3.81 -8.38
N GLY A 102 -8.42 -2.53 -8.42
CA GLY A 102 -8.10 -1.62 -9.52
C GLY A 102 -8.90 -1.89 -10.81
N GLU A 103 -8.27 -1.62 -11.96
CA GLU A 103 -8.84 -1.81 -13.31
C GLU A 103 -8.54 -3.19 -13.92
N THR A 104 -7.49 -3.87 -13.45
CA THR A 104 -7.16 -5.24 -13.83
C THR A 104 -7.96 -6.24 -13.00
N ASN A 105 -8.32 -7.38 -13.59
CA ASN A 105 -9.13 -8.40 -12.90
C ASN A 105 -8.28 -9.32 -12.01
N PRO A 106 -8.35 -9.11 -10.68
CA PRO A 106 -8.47 -10.27 -9.80
C PRO A 106 -9.78 -10.20 -9.00
N LEU A 107 -10.66 -11.17 -9.28
CA LEU A 107 -11.97 -11.33 -8.66
C LEU A 107 -11.83 -12.23 -7.42
N THR A 108 -12.03 -11.70 -6.21
CA THR A 108 -12.12 -12.50 -4.99
C THR A 108 -13.58 -12.59 -4.55
N VAL A 109 -13.98 -13.79 -4.13
CA VAL A 109 -15.36 -14.11 -3.77
C VAL A 109 -15.46 -14.31 -2.26
N ILE A 110 -16.35 -13.55 -1.61
CA ILE A 110 -16.60 -13.66 -0.17
C ILE A 110 -18.09 -13.99 0.04
N PRO A 111 -18.42 -15.15 0.64
CA PRO A 111 -19.81 -15.54 0.91
C PRO A 111 -20.40 -14.70 2.04
N ASN A 112 -21.60 -14.15 1.83
CA ASN A 112 -22.29 -13.26 2.77
C ASN A 112 -23.29 -13.99 3.70
N HIS A 113 -23.70 -15.21 3.35
CA HIS A 113 -24.85 -15.88 3.98
C HIS A 113 -24.49 -17.15 4.77
N ARG A 114 -23.20 -17.46 4.97
CA ARG A 114 -22.75 -18.64 5.71
C ARG A 114 -21.62 -18.28 6.66
N THR A 115 -21.61 -18.90 7.84
CA THR A 115 -20.45 -18.93 8.72
C THR A 115 -19.25 -19.47 7.95
N ILE A 116 -18.15 -18.72 7.93
CA ILE A 116 -17.01 -19.07 7.08
C ILE A 116 -16.17 -20.11 7.81
N THR A 117 -16.05 -21.30 7.23
CA THR A 117 -15.21 -22.35 7.82
C THR A 117 -13.74 -21.94 7.79
N LYS A 118 -12.94 -22.49 8.71
CA LYS A 118 -11.47 -22.26 8.76
C LYS A 118 -10.81 -22.44 7.39
N GLY A 119 -11.14 -23.53 6.67
CA GLY A 119 -10.59 -23.79 5.34
C GLY A 119 -10.98 -22.74 4.31
N THR A 120 -12.25 -22.32 4.29
CA THR A 120 -12.73 -21.26 3.40
C THR A 120 -12.08 -19.91 3.74
N SER A 121 -11.95 -19.58 5.02
CA SER A 121 -11.28 -18.35 5.48
C SER A 121 -9.83 -18.29 5.04
N THR A 122 -9.05 -19.34 5.30
CA THR A 122 -7.65 -19.40 4.88
C THR A 122 -7.52 -19.28 3.37
N SER A 123 -8.41 -19.92 2.59
CA SER A 123 -8.40 -19.82 1.13
C SER A 123 -8.72 -18.41 0.64
N ILE A 124 -9.72 -17.72 1.22
CA ILE A 124 -10.05 -16.34 0.86
C ILE A 124 -8.89 -15.39 1.22
N LEU A 125 -8.30 -15.55 2.41
CA LEU A 125 -7.19 -14.71 2.84
C LEU A 125 -5.94 -14.92 1.99
N LYS A 126 -5.58 -16.16 1.64
CA LYS A 126 -4.48 -16.43 0.70
C LYS A 126 -4.71 -15.72 -0.64
N ARG A 127 -5.93 -15.81 -1.18
CA ARG A 127 -6.29 -15.14 -2.43
C ARG A 127 -6.27 -13.62 -2.35
N LEU A 128 -6.71 -13.04 -1.24
CA LEU A 128 -6.59 -11.60 -0.98
C LEU A 128 -5.11 -11.20 -0.89
N ALA A 129 -4.28 -12.01 -0.24
CA ALA A 129 -2.86 -11.76 -0.05
C ALA A 129 -2.05 -11.86 -1.36
N GLU A 130 -2.34 -12.88 -2.17
CA GLU A 130 -1.66 -13.20 -3.43
C GLU A 130 -2.21 -12.37 -4.61
N GLY A 131 -3.44 -11.87 -4.49
CA GLY A 131 -4.11 -11.13 -5.56
C GLY A 131 -4.56 -12.01 -6.72
N GLU A 132 -4.79 -13.30 -6.50
CA GLU A 132 -5.21 -14.23 -7.55
C GLU A 132 -6.70 -14.09 -7.91
N SER A 133 -7.01 -14.18 -9.21
CA SER A 133 -8.38 -14.17 -9.72
C SER A 133 -9.05 -15.53 -9.51
N ASN A 134 -10.23 -15.53 -8.90
CA ASN A 134 -10.94 -16.75 -8.53
C ASN A 134 -12.01 -17.18 -9.55
N PHE A 135 -12.01 -16.60 -10.76
CA PHE A 135 -12.84 -17.15 -11.83
C PHE A 135 -12.13 -18.37 -12.39
N ARG A 136 -12.28 -19.53 -11.72
CA ARG A 136 -12.16 -20.81 -12.40
C ARG A 136 -13.21 -20.78 -13.53
N ARG A 137 -12.79 -20.41 -14.74
CA ARG A 137 -13.38 -20.99 -15.94
C ARG A 137 -13.15 -22.49 -15.79
N ARG A 138 -14.20 -23.23 -15.43
CA ARG A 138 -14.33 -24.56 -15.98
C ARG A 138 -14.63 -24.40 -17.47
#